data_AF-A0AAW2UCX3-F1
#
_entry.id   AF-A0AAW2UCX3-F1
#
_cell.length_a   1.000
_cell.length_b   1.000
_cell.length_c   1.000
_cell.angle_alpha   90.00
_cell.angle_beta   90.00
_cell.angle_gamma   90.00
#
_symmetry.space_group_name_H-M   'P 1'
#
loop_
_entity.id
_entity.type
_entity.pdbx_description
1 polymer ?
#
loop_
_entity_poly.entity_id
_entity_poly.type
_entity_poly.pdbx_seq_one_letter_code
_entity_poly.pdbx_strand_id
1 'polypeptide(L)'
;MPANLSFFAETKIPHQRNYGGVVFPAVLSPAAVQSRNPSVLTAAVKEQKPWLDSLLHTHGAILFRGFDSLATASDFNDVVEAFGYEELPYVGGAAPRTNVVGRVFTANESPPDQKIPFHHEMAQVPEYPSKLFFFCEVEPADGGETPIVLSHVVYERMKEKYPDFVEKLEKHGLVYTGFWEKTTILHPRLGVAGNRHS
;
A
#
# COMPACT_ATOMS: atom_id res chain seq x y z
N MET A 1 5.08 32.23 -18.89
CA MET A 1 4.98 30.92 -18.22
C MET A 1 4.76 29.89 -19.31
N PRO A 2 5.72 29.00 -19.65
CA PRO A 2 5.41 27.93 -20.59
C PRO A 2 4.39 27.01 -19.92
N ALA A 3 3.33 26.67 -20.65
CA ALA A 3 2.30 25.73 -20.20
C ALA A 3 2.98 24.38 -19.94
N ASN A 4 3.12 24.00 -18.67
CA ASN A 4 3.57 22.67 -18.30
C ASN A 4 2.49 21.69 -18.78
N LEU A 5 2.74 21.05 -19.93
CA LEU A 5 1.95 19.88 -20.34
C LEU A 5 2.18 18.83 -19.26
N SER A 6 1.20 18.61 -18.39
CA SER A 6 1.36 17.69 -17.26
C SER A 6 1.56 16.29 -17.79
N PHE A 7 2.66 15.63 -17.41
CA PHE A 7 2.95 14.23 -17.78
C PHE A 7 1.79 13.28 -17.41
N PHE A 8 1.12 13.60 -16.30
CA PHE A 8 -0.06 12.90 -15.81
C PHE A 8 -1.33 13.68 -16.20
N ALA A 9 -2.35 12.94 -16.61
CA ALA A 9 -3.72 13.43 -16.75
C ALA A 9 -4.58 12.77 -15.67
N GLU A 10 -5.36 13.58 -14.95
CA GLU A 10 -6.38 13.05 -14.03
C GLU A 10 -7.51 12.42 -14.85
N THR A 11 -7.85 11.18 -14.53
CA THR A 11 -8.91 10.43 -15.21
C THR A 11 -9.95 9.91 -14.24
N LYS A 12 -11.08 9.46 -14.77
CA LYS A 12 -12.19 8.91 -14.00
C LYS A 12 -12.36 7.43 -14.31
N ILE A 13 -12.69 6.65 -13.28
CA ILE A 13 -13.07 5.24 -13.41
C ILE A 13 -14.43 5.00 -12.72
N PRO A 14 -15.23 4.01 -13.14
CA PRO A 14 -16.56 3.77 -12.58
C PRO A 14 -16.59 3.50 -11.08
N HIS A 15 -15.50 2.93 -10.54
CA HIS A 15 -15.41 2.47 -9.15
C HIS A 15 -14.99 3.56 -8.15
N GLN A 16 -14.57 4.74 -8.62
CA GLN A 16 -14.24 5.86 -7.74
C GLN A 16 -15.45 6.31 -6.92
N ARG A 17 -15.17 6.73 -5.68
CA ARG A 17 -16.16 7.31 -4.77
C ARG A 17 -15.86 8.79 -4.54
N ASN A 18 -16.84 9.53 -4.03
CA ASN A 18 -16.66 10.91 -3.58
C ASN A 18 -17.10 11.01 -2.12
N TYR A 19 -16.25 11.60 -1.28
CA TYR A 19 -16.50 11.84 0.14
C TYR A 19 -16.25 13.33 0.41
N GLY A 20 -17.31 14.09 0.67
CA GLY A 20 -17.20 15.52 1.00
C GLY A 20 -16.52 16.37 -0.09
N GLY A 21 -16.67 16.00 -1.37
CA GLY A 21 -16.02 16.68 -2.49
C GLY A 21 -14.69 16.05 -2.92
N VAL A 22 -14.09 15.19 -2.09
CA VAL A 22 -12.83 14.50 -2.39
C VAL A 22 -13.11 13.18 -3.12
N VAL A 23 -12.51 13.01 -4.30
CA VAL A 23 -12.59 11.75 -5.08
C VAL A 23 -11.64 10.71 -4.50
N PHE A 24 -12.02 9.43 -4.44
CA PHE A 24 -11.17 8.36 -3.91
C PHE A 24 -11.24 7.08 -4.77
N PRO A 25 -10.09 6.52 -5.19
CA PRO A 25 -8.75 7.15 -5.20
C PRO A 25 -8.66 8.24 -6.28
N ALA A 26 -7.63 9.09 -6.25
CA ALA A 26 -7.25 9.83 -7.46
C ALA A 26 -6.74 8.84 -8.52
N VAL A 27 -6.96 9.10 -9.81
CA VAL A 27 -6.48 8.24 -10.89
C VAL A 27 -5.70 9.08 -11.88
N LEU A 28 -4.46 8.67 -12.14
CA LEU A 28 -3.55 9.33 -13.07
C LEU A 28 -3.25 8.41 -14.25
N SER A 29 -3.35 8.95 -15.45
CA SER A 29 -3.00 8.28 -16.70
C SER A 29 -1.97 9.09 -17.49
N PRO A 30 -1.25 8.47 -18.44
CA PRO A 30 -0.32 9.22 -19.28
C PRO A 30 -1.07 10.27 -20.12
N ALA A 31 -0.62 11.52 -20.08
CA ALA A 31 -1.23 12.60 -20.86
C ALA A 31 -0.87 12.56 -22.36
N ALA A 32 0.23 11.91 -22.72
CA ALA A 32 0.70 11.72 -24.09
C ALA A 32 1.29 10.31 -24.28
N VAL A 33 1.49 9.90 -25.54
CA VAL A 33 2.07 8.58 -25.87
C VAL A 33 3.49 8.44 -25.31
N GLN A 34 4.29 9.52 -25.35
CA GLN A 34 5.65 9.52 -24.81
C GLN A 34 5.67 9.32 -23.29
N SER A 35 4.56 9.60 -22.60
CA SER A 35 4.41 9.40 -21.16
C SER A 35 4.29 7.93 -20.74
N ARG A 36 4.33 7.00 -21.70
CA ARG A 36 4.26 5.55 -21.48
C ARG A 36 5.63 4.86 -21.50
N ASN A 37 6.74 5.55 -21.20
CA ASN A 37 8.06 4.91 -21.10
C ASN A 37 8.53 4.92 -19.64
N PRO A 38 9.11 3.83 -19.08
CA PRO A 38 9.42 3.74 -17.65
C PRO A 38 10.48 4.74 -17.22
N SER A 39 11.51 4.95 -18.05
CA SER A 39 12.57 5.93 -17.78
C SER A 39 12.04 7.37 -17.77
N VAL A 40 11.02 7.66 -18.58
CA VAL A 40 10.38 8.97 -18.60
C VAL A 40 9.39 9.11 -17.44
N LEU A 41 8.71 8.03 -17.05
CA LEU A 41 7.84 7.98 -15.88
C LEU A 41 8.62 8.24 -14.59
N THR A 42 9.78 7.60 -14.38
CA THR A 42 10.61 7.84 -13.19
C THR A 42 11.10 9.28 -13.12
N ALA A 43 11.49 9.88 -14.25
CA ALA A 43 11.85 11.29 -14.33
C ALA A 43 10.66 12.20 -13.97
N ALA A 44 9.47 11.91 -14.52
CA ALA A 44 8.26 12.67 -14.23
C ALA A 44 7.81 12.55 -12.78
N VAL A 45 7.94 11.37 -12.16
CA VAL A 45 7.68 11.15 -10.73
C VAL A 45 8.60 12.03 -9.89
N LYS A 46 9.90 12.06 -10.19
CA LYS A 46 10.88 12.91 -9.47
C LYS A 46 10.54 14.40 -9.63
N GLU A 47 10.25 14.84 -10.85
CA GLU A 47 9.94 16.24 -11.17
C GLU A 47 8.64 16.71 -10.51
N GLN A 48 7.59 15.89 -10.55
CA GLN A 48 6.25 16.25 -10.09
C GLN A 48 5.94 15.75 -8.69
N LYS A 49 6.95 15.24 -7.96
CA LYS A 49 6.81 14.70 -6.61
C LYS A 49 6.03 15.61 -5.65
N PRO A 50 6.28 16.93 -5.55
CA PRO A 50 5.51 17.80 -4.65
C PRO A 50 4.02 17.82 -4.97
N TRP A 51 3.66 17.78 -6.26
CA TRP A 51 2.25 17.72 -6.69
C TRP A 51 1.64 16.34 -6.41
N LEU A 52 2.38 15.26 -6.67
CA LEU A 52 1.96 13.89 -6.33
C LEU A 52 1.75 13.72 -4.82
N ASP A 53 2.63 14.28 -3.99
CA ASP A 53 2.50 14.27 -2.52
C ASP A 53 1.25 15.05 -2.09
N SER A 54 0.97 16.21 -2.69
CA SER A 54 -0.26 16.99 -2.43
C SER A 54 -1.52 16.22 -2.83
N LEU A 55 -1.49 15.53 -3.97
CA LEU A 55 -2.60 14.71 -4.45
C LEU A 55 -2.82 13.52 -3.52
N LEU A 56 -1.75 12.83 -3.11
CA LEU A 56 -1.81 11.73 -2.17
C LEU A 56 -2.33 12.17 -0.80
N HIS A 57 -1.89 13.33 -0.32
CA HIS A 57 -2.37 13.92 0.94
C HIS A 57 -3.88 14.20 0.90
N THR A 58 -4.38 14.74 -0.22
CA THR A 58 -5.80 15.10 -0.39
C THR A 58 -6.67 13.86 -0.55
N HIS A 59 -6.26 12.93 -1.42
CA HIS A 59 -7.10 11.82 -1.84
C HIS A 59 -6.86 10.53 -1.03
N GLY A 60 -5.76 10.42 -0.27
CA GLY A 60 -5.41 9.23 0.51
C GLY A 60 -4.84 8.06 -0.29
N ALA A 61 -5.15 7.97 -1.59
CA ALA A 61 -4.57 7.00 -2.52
C ALA A 61 -4.56 7.53 -3.96
N ILE A 62 -3.57 7.11 -4.74
CA ILE A 62 -3.45 7.39 -6.18
C ILE A 62 -3.31 6.07 -6.93
N LEU A 63 -4.11 5.89 -7.98
CA LEU A 63 -3.96 4.81 -8.95
C LEU A 63 -3.29 5.36 -10.22
N PHE A 64 -2.11 4.84 -10.55
CA PHE A 64 -1.45 5.09 -11.84
C PHE A 64 -1.91 4.04 -12.85
N ARG A 65 -2.54 4.44 -13.96
CA ARG A 65 -3.16 3.53 -14.95
C ARG A 65 -2.85 3.94 -16.38
N GLY A 66 -2.48 2.97 -17.22
CA GLY A 66 -2.17 3.16 -18.64
C GLY A 66 -0.68 3.40 -18.92
N PHE A 67 0.18 3.15 -17.93
CA PHE A 67 1.64 3.14 -18.09
C PHE A 67 2.11 1.75 -18.54
N ASP A 68 1.68 1.34 -19.74
CA ASP A 68 1.82 -0.04 -20.24
C ASP A 68 3.26 -0.56 -20.30
N SER A 69 4.25 0.34 -20.28
CA SER A 69 5.66 -0.04 -20.22
C SER A 69 6.13 -0.50 -18.83
N LEU A 70 5.36 -0.25 -17.79
CA LEU A 70 5.63 -0.72 -16.43
C LEU A 70 5.20 -2.20 -16.35
N ALA A 71 6.05 -3.09 -16.85
CA ALA A 71 5.68 -4.49 -17.12
C ALA A 71 6.32 -5.49 -16.16
N THR A 72 7.37 -5.10 -15.43
CA THR A 72 8.13 -6.00 -14.56
C THR A 72 8.29 -5.44 -13.15
N ALA A 73 8.56 -6.32 -12.18
CA ALA A 73 8.96 -5.92 -10.84
C ALA A 73 10.18 -4.97 -10.82
N SER A 74 11.09 -5.08 -11.80
CA SER A 74 12.24 -4.15 -11.92
C SER A 74 11.79 -2.75 -12.31
N ASP A 75 10.92 -2.63 -13.32
CA ASP A 75 10.37 -1.32 -13.72
C ASP A 75 9.60 -0.69 -12.57
N PHE A 76 8.86 -1.51 -11.80
CA PHE A 76 8.14 -1.06 -10.61
C PHE A 76 9.08 -0.60 -9.50
N ASN A 77 10.18 -1.32 -9.23
CA ASN A 77 11.20 -0.89 -8.27
C ASN A 77 11.76 0.50 -8.63
N ASP A 78 12.07 0.74 -9.90
CA ASP A 78 12.61 2.03 -10.36
C ASP A 78 11.61 3.18 -10.10
N VAL A 79 10.32 2.94 -10.29
CA VAL A 79 9.26 3.91 -9.97
C VAL A 79 9.15 4.13 -8.46
N VAL A 80 9.19 3.07 -7.65
CA VAL A 80 9.17 3.17 -6.18
C VAL A 80 10.37 3.98 -5.68
N GLU A 81 11.57 3.72 -6.20
CA GLU A 81 12.78 4.48 -5.86
C GLU A 81 12.69 5.95 -6.32
N ALA A 82 12.05 6.22 -7.47
CA ALA A 82 11.85 7.58 -7.97
C ALA A 82 11.02 8.47 -7.04
N PHE A 83 10.12 7.90 -6.24
CA PHE A 83 9.39 8.66 -5.21
C PHE A 83 10.28 9.13 -4.06
N GLY A 84 11.44 8.50 -3.85
CA GLY A 84 12.39 8.89 -2.81
C GLY A 84 11.87 8.74 -1.38
N TYR A 85 10.82 7.95 -1.16
CA TYR A 85 10.37 7.64 0.20
C TYR A 85 11.35 6.68 0.89
N GLU A 86 11.47 6.81 2.21
CA GLU A 86 12.24 5.87 3.02
C GLU A 86 11.60 4.48 2.99
N GLU A 87 12.44 3.45 2.83
CA GLU A 87 12.01 2.07 2.92
C GLU A 87 11.84 1.68 4.40
N LEU A 88 10.75 1.00 4.71
CA LEU A 88 10.62 0.30 5.99
C LEU A 88 11.25 -1.10 5.82
N PRO A 89 12.37 -1.42 6.50
CA PRO A 89 13.00 -2.72 6.35
C PRO A 89 12.05 -3.83 6.78
N TYR A 90 11.89 -4.85 5.95
CA TYR A 90 11.09 -6.01 6.32
C TYR A 90 11.84 -6.85 7.37
N VAL A 91 11.46 -6.71 8.65
CA VAL A 91 12.06 -7.45 9.78
C VAL A 91 11.33 -8.75 10.10
N GLY A 92 10.38 -9.16 9.26
CA GLY A 92 9.48 -10.29 9.50
C GLY A 92 8.10 -9.84 10.00
N GLY A 93 7.06 -10.57 9.58
CA GLY A 93 5.66 -10.29 9.90
C GLY A 93 4.83 -11.58 9.92
N ALA A 94 3.51 -11.46 10.11
CA ALA A 94 2.61 -12.61 10.25
C ALA A 94 2.48 -13.46 8.97
N ALA A 95 2.71 -12.89 7.80
CA ALA A 95 2.67 -13.58 6.52
C ALA A 95 4.08 -13.63 5.89
N PRO A 96 4.51 -14.78 5.34
CA PRO A 96 5.76 -14.83 4.59
C PRO A 96 5.67 -13.91 3.37
N ARG A 97 6.80 -13.25 3.06
CA ARG A 97 6.99 -12.44 1.86
C ARG A 97 8.32 -12.84 1.24
N THR A 98 8.34 -12.96 -0.07
CA THR A 98 9.54 -13.23 -0.85
C THR A 98 10.02 -11.94 -1.49
N ASN A 99 11.30 -11.60 -1.32
CA ASN A 99 11.92 -10.48 -2.04
C ASN A 99 12.05 -10.85 -3.52
N VAL A 100 11.53 -10.00 -4.40
CA VAL A 100 11.59 -10.19 -5.85
C VAL A 100 12.79 -9.43 -6.43
N VAL A 101 12.85 -8.12 -6.17
CA VAL A 101 13.94 -7.24 -6.60
C VAL A 101 13.90 -5.95 -5.79
N GLY A 102 15.07 -5.47 -5.33
CA GLY A 102 15.16 -4.21 -4.58
C GLY A 102 14.17 -4.16 -3.41
N ARG A 103 13.28 -3.16 -3.45
CA ARG A 103 12.23 -2.88 -2.45
C ARG A 103 10.90 -3.59 -2.73
N VAL A 104 10.85 -4.47 -3.73
CA VAL A 104 9.64 -5.15 -4.19
C VAL A 104 9.59 -6.56 -3.62
N PHE A 105 8.46 -6.87 -2.98
CA PHE A 105 8.17 -8.16 -2.37
C PHE A 105 6.81 -8.68 -2.85
N THR A 106 6.59 -9.99 -2.76
CA THR A 106 5.25 -10.58 -2.92
C THR A 106 4.30 -10.05 -1.83
N ALA A 107 3.07 -9.71 -2.21
CA ALA A 107 2.12 -9.04 -1.31
C ALA A 107 1.48 -10.00 -0.29
N ASN A 108 1.02 -11.17 -0.75
CA ASN A 108 0.41 -12.21 0.07
C ASN A 108 0.58 -13.58 -0.61
N GLU A 109 0.81 -14.63 0.18
CA GLU A 109 0.94 -16.02 -0.27
C GLU A 109 -0.19 -16.91 0.27
N SER A 110 -1.26 -16.31 0.81
CA SER A 110 -2.46 -17.06 1.24
C SER A 110 -3.19 -17.68 0.05
N PRO A 111 -4.00 -18.74 0.26
CA PRO A 111 -4.79 -19.36 -0.80
C PRO A 111 -5.70 -18.35 -1.53
N PRO A 112 -5.81 -18.44 -2.87
CA PRO A 112 -6.53 -17.45 -3.69
C PRO A 112 -8.04 -17.42 -3.46
N ASP A 113 -8.61 -18.47 -2.87
CA ASP A 113 -10.03 -18.58 -2.51
C ASP A 113 -10.38 -17.88 -1.18
N GLN A 114 -9.37 -17.39 -0.44
CA GLN A 114 -9.59 -16.73 0.84
C GLN A 114 -9.67 -15.20 0.71
N LYS A 115 -10.70 -14.64 1.33
CA LYS A 115 -10.86 -13.19 1.44
C LYS A 115 -9.97 -12.64 2.55
N ILE A 116 -9.10 -11.70 2.19
CA ILE A 116 -8.30 -10.94 3.16
C ILE A 116 -9.20 -9.86 3.81
N PRO A 117 -9.32 -9.81 5.15
CA PRO A 117 -10.06 -8.75 5.83
C PRO A 117 -9.42 -7.37 5.66
N PHE A 118 -10.22 -6.30 5.73
CA PHE A 118 -9.69 -4.95 5.79
C PHE A 118 -8.82 -4.74 7.02
N HIS A 119 -7.66 -4.13 6.84
CA HIS A 119 -6.72 -3.77 7.89
C HIS A 119 -5.84 -2.61 7.43
N HIS A 120 -5.15 -1.96 8.37
CA HIS A 120 -3.96 -1.18 8.06
C HIS A 120 -2.76 -2.11 8.04
N GLU A 121 -1.86 -1.90 7.08
CA GLU A 121 -0.62 -2.69 6.97
C GLU A 121 0.16 -2.60 8.28
N MET A 122 0.52 -3.74 8.87
CA MET A 122 1.34 -3.80 10.08
C MET A 122 0.73 -3.04 11.30
N ALA A 123 -0.61 -2.98 11.41
CA ALA A 123 -1.32 -2.19 12.43
C ALA A 123 -0.98 -2.51 13.90
N GLN A 124 -0.40 -3.68 14.20
CA GLN A 124 -0.08 -4.13 15.56
C GLN A 124 1.41 -4.08 15.90
N VAL A 125 2.25 -3.52 15.04
CA VAL A 125 3.68 -3.29 15.36
C VAL A 125 3.96 -1.80 15.59
N PRO A 126 4.96 -1.44 16.41
CA PRO A 126 5.25 -0.04 16.73
C PRO A 126 5.68 0.80 15.52
N GLU A 127 6.42 0.17 14.61
CA GLU A 127 6.89 0.78 13.37
C GLU A 127 6.12 0.17 12.19
N TYR A 128 5.30 1.00 11.55
CA TYR A 128 4.43 0.60 10.44
C TYR A 128 4.65 1.54 9.25
N PRO A 129 4.37 1.09 8.02
CA PRO A 129 4.67 1.89 6.84
C PRO A 129 3.76 3.11 6.76
N SER A 130 4.34 4.28 6.49
CA SER A 130 3.56 5.50 6.26
C SER A 130 2.82 5.49 4.91
N LYS A 131 3.30 4.71 3.95
CA LYS A 131 2.80 4.58 2.57
C LYS A 131 3.07 3.16 2.08
N LEU A 132 2.22 2.67 1.18
CA LEU A 132 2.36 1.37 0.56
C LEU A 132 2.09 1.50 -0.94
N PHE A 133 2.84 0.77 -1.75
CA PHE A 133 2.62 0.65 -3.18
C PHE A 133 2.16 -0.76 -3.53
N PHE A 134 1.26 -0.86 -4.49
CA PHE A 134 0.85 -2.12 -5.10
C PHE A 134 1.10 -2.05 -6.61
N PHE A 135 1.53 -3.17 -7.18
CA PHE A 135 1.76 -3.33 -8.60
C PHE A 135 1.16 -4.65 -9.09
N CYS A 136 0.48 -4.58 -10.23
CA CYS A 136 -0.10 -5.71 -10.90
C CYS A 136 0.78 -6.08 -12.09
N GLU A 137 1.69 -7.04 -11.89
CA GLU A 137 2.51 -7.58 -12.98
C GLU A 137 1.70 -8.49 -13.90
N VAL A 138 0.80 -9.30 -13.31
CA VAL A 138 -0.08 -10.22 -14.04
C VAL A 138 -1.52 -9.95 -13.59
N GLU A 139 -2.38 -9.57 -14.54
CA GLU A 139 -3.80 -9.36 -14.28
C GLU A 139 -4.49 -10.68 -13.91
N PRO A 140 -5.30 -10.72 -12.83
CA PRO A 140 -6.05 -11.91 -12.47
C PRO A 140 -7.13 -12.20 -13.52
N ALA A 141 -7.42 -13.48 -13.76
CA ALA A 141 -8.47 -13.88 -14.72
C ALA A 141 -9.88 -13.54 -14.22
N ASP A 142 -10.10 -13.62 -12.91
CA ASP A 142 -11.33 -13.24 -12.21
C ASP A 142 -11.00 -12.89 -10.76
N GLY A 143 -11.72 -11.92 -10.18
CA GLY A 143 -11.47 -11.41 -8.83
C GLY A 143 -10.06 -10.84 -8.66
N GLY A 144 -9.44 -11.10 -7.50
CA GLY A 144 -8.06 -10.70 -7.22
C GLY A 144 -7.83 -9.20 -7.05
N GLU A 145 -8.91 -8.41 -7.00
CA GLU A 145 -8.78 -6.98 -6.73
C GLU A 145 -8.20 -6.75 -5.33
N THR A 146 -7.62 -5.56 -5.13
CA THR A 146 -7.22 -5.07 -3.80
C THR A 146 -8.19 -3.95 -3.38
N PRO A 147 -9.32 -4.27 -2.71
CA PRO A 147 -10.23 -3.25 -2.23
C PRO A 147 -9.53 -2.32 -1.25
N ILE A 148 -9.76 -1.01 -1.41
CA ILE A 148 -9.23 0.02 -0.51
C ILE A 148 -10.39 0.86 0.06
N VAL A 149 -10.21 1.39 1.28
CA VAL A 149 -11.21 2.19 1.98
C VAL A 149 -10.54 3.29 2.80
N LEU A 150 -11.21 4.45 2.93
CA LEU A 150 -10.74 5.54 3.76
C LEU A 150 -11.07 5.27 5.24
N SER A 151 -10.04 5.06 6.05
CA SER A 151 -10.19 4.73 7.48
C SER A 151 -10.93 5.81 8.28
N HIS A 152 -10.73 7.10 7.96
CA HIS A 152 -11.41 8.18 8.67
C HIS A 152 -12.93 8.20 8.40
N VAL A 153 -13.35 7.88 7.16
CA VAL A 153 -14.78 7.74 6.81
C VAL A 153 -15.41 6.57 7.57
N VAL A 154 -14.67 5.47 7.74
CA VAL A 154 -15.14 4.34 8.57
C VAL A 154 -15.29 4.78 10.02
N TYR A 155 -14.32 5.51 10.59
CA TYR A 155 -14.39 6.04 11.94
C TYR A 155 -15.60 6.97 12.13
N GLU A 156 -15.79 7.95 11.24
CA GLU A 156 -16.91 8.91 11.30
C GLU A 156 -18.25 8.19 11.27
N ARG A 157 -18.44 7.24 10.35
CA ARG A 157 -19.68 6.44 10.26
C ARG A 157 -19.88 5.53 11.46
N MET A 158 -18.82 4.96 12.03
CA MET A 158 -18.90 4.15 13.25
C MET A 158 -19.30 5.01 14.44
N LYS A 159 -18.73 6.21 14.56
CA LYS A 159 -19.05 7.16 15.63
C LYS A 159 -20.48 7.67 15.54
N GLU A 160 -20.95 7.97 14.33
CA GLU A 160 -22.33 8.37 14.09
C GLU A 160 -23.31 7.24 14.43
N LYS A 161 -23.00 6.00 14.01
CA LYS A 161 -23.92 4.87 14.14
C LYS A 161 -23.89 4.19 15.51
N TYR A 162 -22.73 4.16 16.17
CA TYR A 162 -22.49 3.44 17.43
C TYR A 162 -21.62 4.27 18.39
N PRO A 163 -22.07 5.47 18.83
CA PRO A 163 -21.25 6.39 19.61
C PRO A 163 -20.72 5.78 20.91
N ASP A 164 -21.58 5.13 21.69
CA ASP A 164 -21.19 4.50 22.97
C ASP A 164 -20.15 3.38 22.80
N PHE A 165 -20.20 2.67 21.66
CA PHE A 165 -19.22 1.63 21.35
C PHE A 165 -17.87 2.24 21.01
N VAL A 166 -17.87 3.30 20.18
CA VAL A 166 -16.64 4.02 19.84
C VAL A 166 -16.02 4.67 21.08
N GLU A 167 -16.82 5.26 21.97
CA GLU A 167 -16.32 5.82 23.25
C GLU A 167 -15.64 4.74 24.11
N LYS A 168 -16.22 3.54 24.19
CA LYS A 168 -15.58 2.42 24.90
C LYS A 168 -14.26 2.00 24.27
N LEU A 169 -14.18 1.96 22.93
CA LEU A 169 -12.94 1.66 22.21
C LEU A 169 -11.86 2.72 22.48
N GLU A 170 -12.22 4.00 22.44
CA GLU A 170 -11.30 5.11 22.72
C GLU A 170 -10.80 5.07 24.17
N LYS A 171 -11.67 4.74 25.13
CA LYS A 171 -11.32 4.67 26.56
C LYS A 171 -10.52 3.44 26.94
N HIS A 172 -10.82 2.28 26.35
CA HIS A 172 -10.30 0.99 26.82
C HIS A 172 -9.36 0.30 25.83
N GLY A 173 -9.34 0.71 24.57
CA GLY A 173 -8.57 0.04 23.52
C GLY A 173 -9.10 -1.36 23.20
N LEU A 174 -8.21 -2.20 22.66
CA LEU A 174 -8.49 -3.58 22.25
C LEU A 174 -7.39 -4.51 22.76
N VAL A 175 -7.76 -5.76 23.06
CA VAL A 175 -6.82 -6.84 23.37
C VAL A 175 -6.90 -7.87 22.24
N TYR A 176 -5.75 -8.17 21.63
CA TYR A 176 -5.61 -9.19 20.60
C TYR A 176 -4.93 -10.43 21.19
N THR A 177 -5.55 -11.59 21.05
CA THR A 177 -5.00 -12.87 21.51
C THR A 177 -4.75 -13.77 20.30
N GLY A 178 -3.49 -14.16 20.09
CA GLY A 178 -3.10 -15.14 19.07
C GLY A 178 -2.49 -16.38 19.71
N PHE A 179 -2.78 -17.55 19.15
CA PHE A 179 -2.13 -18.80 19.53
C PHE A 179 -1.07 -19.15 18.49
N TRP A 180 0.18 -19.14 18.89
CA TRP A 180 1.31 -19.50 18.03
C TRP A 180 1.85 -20.86 18.48
N GLU A 181 1.98 -21.81 17.56
CA GLU A 181 2.76 -23.01 17.84
C GLU A 181 4.23 -22.60 18.07
N LYS A 182 4.88 -23.20 19.08
CA LYS A 182 6.30 -22.96 19.33
C LYS A 182 7.13 -23.59 18.21
N THR A 183 7.55 -22.79 17.23
CA THR A 183 8.59 -23.22 16.30
C THR A 183 9.94 -23.13 17.00
N THR A 184 10.54 -24.28 17.33
CA THR A 184 11.93 -24.35 17.80
C THR A 184 12.86 -23.92 16.67
N ILE A 185 13.33 -22.68 16.69
CA ILE A 185 14.41 -22.24 15.79
C ILE A 185 15.72 -22.86 16.31
N LEU A 186 16.14 -23.98 15.73
CA LEU A 186 17.51 -24.47 15.89
C LEU A 186 18.46 -23.52 15.14
N HIS A 187 19.12 -22.62 15.88
CA HIS A 187 20.13 -21.74 15.30
C HIS A 187 21.36 -22.58 14.92
N PRO A 188 21.84 -22.61 13.65
CA PRO A 188 22.89 -23.56 13.24
C PRO A 188 24.30 -23.27 13.77
N ARG A 189 24.52 -22.34 14.71
CA ARG A 189 25.88 -21.93 15.08
C ARG A 189 26.19 -21.64 16.55
N LEU A 190 25.27 -21.84 17.49
CA LEU A 190 25.61 -21.81 18.91
C LEU A 190 24.76 -22.84 19.64
N GLY A 191 25.38 -23.94 20.06
CA GLY A 191 24.76 -25.02 20.83
C GLY A 191 24.44 -24.60 22.26
N VAL A 192 23.63 -23.56 22.46
CA VAL A 192 23.12 -23.17 23.77
C VAL A 192 21.67 -22.73 23.63
N ALA A 193 20.76 -23.50 24.23
CA ALA A 193 19.36 -23.14 24.39
C ALA A 193 19.25 -21.99 25.41
N GLY A 194 19.09 -20.76 24.91
CA GLY A 194 18.75 -19.61 25.74
C GLY A 194 17.25 -19.47 25.87
N ASN A 195 16.67 -19.89 27.00
CA ASN A 195 15.31 -19.50 27.38
C ASN A 195 15.30 -17.98 27.62
N ARG A 196 14.67 -17.21 26.73
CA ARG A 196 14.23 -15.85 27.08
C ARG A 196 12.83 -15.96 27.66
N HIS A 197 12.74 -15.84 28.98
CA HIS A 197 11.49 -15.55 29.67
C HIS A 197 11.18 -14.06 29.55
N SER A 198 9.88 -13.80 29.39
CA SER A 198 9.20 -12.49 29.42
C SER A 198 9.56 -11.65 30.64
#